data_AF-A0AAW0PC17-F1
#
_entry.id   AF-A0AAW0PC17-F1
#
_cell.length_a   1.000
_cell.length_b   1.000
_cell.length_c   1.000
_cell.angle_alpha   90.00
_cell.angle_beta   90.00
_cell.angle_gamma   90.00
#
_symmetry.space_group_name_H-M   'P 1'
#
loop_
_entity.id
_entity.type
_entity.pdbx_description
1 polymer ?
#
loop_
_entity_poly.entity_id
_entity_poly.type
_entity_poly.pdbx_seq_one_letter_code
_entity_poly.pdbx_strand_id
1 'polypeptide(L)'
;MTSVLQFGSLFTQLPLAFKTSESSSSKDLNQPQTETPAEFIQRLRRVTGLRKEDVFCDLRVPEQTQLSKDDISVVLLTGHGVFCIDVKTWRGKVSVQSANWQIQVREEETNFTNTRVEQIEDPLRAIKRKSQSLSAHLKRSGVPVREKLFFPRVLFLSSDLDLDQSLQNRPEIVSQPQIQDFLCSFRESYMSWISDALTPAWISGHLSYSALDSVRSVLSRMGTWDVLKLQSGEQLRGDYQNCPFISLDRTQTQTMEFSGNKALSADSLWALLGHTPQVTVKMYKRGTRGWLGKTLNATASIPSSSCVVFRVSGDETDSKIPANTVHSITLSI
;
A
#
# COMPACT_ATOMS: atom_id res chain seq x y z
N MET A 1 -23.79 14.41 -51.35
CA MET A 1 -22.97 13.19 -51.18
C MET A 1 -22.25 13.32 -49.86
N THR A 2 -22.84 12.75 -48.82
CA THR A 2 -22.42 12.88 -47.43
C THR A 2 -22.38 11.47 -46.87
N SER A 3 -21.18 11.00 -46.51
CA SER A 3 -20.95 9.69 -45.91
C SER A 3 -20.85 9.86 -44.40
N VAL A 4 -21.71 9.12 -43.71
CA VAL A 4 -21.80 8.98 -42.25
C VAL A 4 -20.91 7.80 -41.87
N LEU A 5 -19.96 7.99 -40.95
CA LEU A 5 -19.22 6.90 -40.31
C LEU A 5 -19.65 6.77 -38.86
N GLN A 6 -20.43 5.72 -38.59
CA GLN A 6 -20.69 5.14 -37.28
C GLN A 6 -19.40 4.49 -36.75
N PHE A 7 -18.97 4.84 -35.53
CA PHE A 7 -18.10 4.00 -34.73
C PHE A 7 -18.91 3.38 -33.59
N GLY A 8 -19.13 2.08 -33.71
CA GLY A 8 -19.83 1.25 -32.74
C GLY A 8 -18.96 0.95 -31.52
N SER A 9 -19.63 0.94 -30.37
CA SER A 9 -19.14 0.55 -29.05
C SER A 9 -18.77 -0.92 -28.99
N LEU A 10 -17.59 -1.24 -28.45
CA LEU A 10 -17.24 -2.59 -27.99
C LEU A 10 -16.64 -2.48 -26.58
N PHE A 11 -17.50 -2.37 -25.58
CA PHE A 11 -17.19 -2.84 -24.22
C PHE A 11 -18.05 -4.05 -23.97
N THR A 12 -17.47 -5.23 -24.20
CA THR A 12 -18.05 -6.51 -23.83
C THR A 12 -18.07 -6.63 -22.32
N GLN A 13 -19.27 -6.89 -21.83
CA GLN A 13 -19.63 -7.22 -20.47
C GLN A 13 -18.88 -8.49 -20.05
N LEU A 14 -18.14 -8.45 -18.94
CA LEU A 14 -17.65 -9.64 -18.24
C LEU A 14 -18.68 -10.03 -17.17
N PRO A 15 -19.38 -11.17 -17.29
CA PRO A 15 -20.16 -11.72 -16.20
C PRO A 15 -19.26 -12.65 -15.37
N LEU A 16 -18.73 -12.18 -14.24
CA LEU A 16 -18.14 -13.09 -13.24
C LEU A 16 -19.26 -13.61 -12.33
N ALA A 17 -19.82 -14.76 -12.71
CA ALA A 17 -20.61 -15.59 -11.83
C ALA A 17 -19.68 -16.47 -10.99
N PHE A 18 -19.52 -16.18 -9.70
CA PHE A 18 -18.97 -17.14 -8.75
C PHE A 18 -20.11 -17.73 -7.91
N LYS A 19 -20.36 -19.02 -8.11
CA LYS A 19 -21.26 -19.84 -7.31
C LYS A 19 -20.72 -19.94 -5.88
N THR A 20 -21.60 -19.65 -4.93
CA THR A 20 -21.51 -20.03 -3.53
C THR A 20 -21.38 -21.55 -3.37
N SER A 21 -20.41 -21.99 -2.57
CA SER A 21 -20.42 -23.28 -1.89
C SER A 21 -19.96 -23.06 -0.45
N GLU A 22 -20.85 -23.34 0.49
CA GLU A 22 -20.59 -23.36 1.93
C GLU A 22 -20.03 -24.73 2.36
N SER A 23 -19.15 -24.68 3.37
CA SER A 23 -18.60 -25.79 4.19
C SER A 23 -17.67 -26.76 3.43
N SER A 24 -16.49 -27.15 3.93
CA SER A 24 -16.05 -27.36 5.31
C SER A 24 -14.52 -27.26 5.40
N SER A 25 -14.01 -27.11 6.61
CA SER A 25 -12.60 -27.01 6.96
C SER A 25 -11.76 -28.24 6.55
N SER A 26 -10.87 -28.08 5.58
CA SER A 26 -9.66 -28.89 5.43
C SER A 26 -8.52 -27.99 4.97
N LYS A 27 -7.50 -27.83 5.82
CA LYS A 27 -6.25 -27.17 5.46
C LYS A 27 -5.55 -28.04 4.42
N ASP A 28 -5.56 -27.63 3.16
CA ASP A 28 -4.64 -28.17 2.16
C ASP A 28 -3.21 -27.74 2.52
N LEU A 29 -2.42 -28.70 2.99
CA LEU A 29 -0.96 -28.59 2.99
C LEU A 29 -0.51 -28.69 1.52
N ASN A 30 -0.21 -27.55 0.90
CA ASN A 30 0.73 -27.39 -0.25
C ASN A 30 0.41 -26.16 -1.13
N GLN A 31 -0.35 -25.17 -0.66
CA GLN A 31 -0.32 -23.86 -1.32
C GLN A 31 0.87 -23.04 -0.80
N PRO A 32 1.75 -22.54 -1.68
CA PRO A 32 2.80 -21.63 -1.25
C PRO A 32 2.19 -20.34 -0.71
N GLN A 33 2.41 -20.15 0.59
CA GLN A 33 1.91 -19.01 1.35
C GLN A 33 2.70 -17.76 0.95
N THR A 34 2.11 -16.87 0.16
CA THR A 34 2.63 -15.52 0.02
C THR A 34 2.16 -14.71 1.21
N GLU A 35 3.13 -14.26 2.01
CA GLU A 35 2.88 -13.30 3.07
C GLU A 35 2.33 -11.99 2.46
N THR A 36 1.24 -11.49 3.04
CA THR A 36 0.70 -10.19 2.63
C THR A 36 1.60 -9.05 3.13
N PRO A 37 1.63 -7.88 2.45
CA PRO A 37 2.39 -6.73 2.93
C PRO A 37 2.06 -6.34 4.38
N ALA A 38 0.79 -6.47 4.80
CA ALA A 38 0.38 -6.14 6.16
C ALA A 38 0.97 -7.10 7.22
N GLU A 39 0.98 -8.40 6.93
CA GLU A 39 1.62 -9.41 7.79
C GLU A 39 3.13 -9.17 7.86
N PHE A 40 3.75 -8.84 6.71
CA PHE A 40 5.16 -8.47 6.66
C PHE A 40 5.49 -7.28 7.56
N ILE A 41 4.70 -6.20 7.56
CA ILE A 41 4.94 -5.05 8.45
C ILE A 41 4.85 -5.45 9.93
N GLN A 42 3.91 -6.31 10.30
CA GLN A 42 3.80 -6.82 11.67
C GLN A 42 5.04 -7.64 12.06
N ARG A 43 5.48 -8.54 11.18
CA ARG A 43 6.69 -9.35 11.37
C ARG A 43 7.93 -8.47 11.47
N LEU A 44 8.09 -7.50 10.58
CA LEU A 44 9.19 -6.53 10.57
C LEU A 44 9.31 -5.81 11.90
N ARG A 45 8.21 -5.25 12.42
CA ARG A 45 8.22 -4.54 13.71
C ARG A 45 8.62 -5.45 14.87
N ARG A 46 8.11 -6.68 14.88
CA ARG A 46 8.40 -7.68 15.91
C ARG A 46 9.87 -8.12 15.89
N VAL A 47 10.44 -8.37 14.71
CA VAL A 47 11.80 -8.93 14.57
C VAL A 47 12.87 -7.85 14.74
N THR A 48 12.69 -6.69 14.10
CA THR A 48 13.68 -5.61 14.13
C THR A 48 13.78 -4.93 15.50
N GLY A 49 12.70 -4.95 16.29
CA GLY A 49 12.62 -4.23 17.55
C GLY A 49 12.57 -2.70 17.39
N LEU A 50 12.45 -2.20 16.16
CA LEU A 50 12.32 -0.77 15.89
C LEU A 50 11.02 -0.22 16.48
N ARG A 51 11.09 1.02 16.98
CA ARG A 51 9.90 1.72 17.48
C ARG A 51 8.95 2.01 16.32
N LYS A 52 7.66 2.11 16.63
CA LYS A 52 6.62 2.31 15.60
C LYS A 52 6.86 3.60 14.80
N GLU A 53 7.34 4.64 15.48
CA GLU A 53 7.65 5.95 14.93
C GLU A 53 8.93 5.99 14.07
N ASP A 54 9.68 4.88 14.01
CA ASP A 54 10.86 4.70 13.15
C ASP A 54 10.56 3.82 11.93
N VAL A 55 9.30 3.37 11.76
CA VAL A 55 8.82 2.53 10.66
C VAL A 55 7.66 3.22 9.95
N PHE A 56 7.93 3.73 8.75
CA PHE A 56 6.94 4.40 7.91
C PHE A 56 6.55 3.50 6.73
N CYS A 57 5.28 3.53 6.34
CA CYS A 57 4.75 2.71 5.26
C CYS A 57 4.07 3.61 4.22
N ASP A 58 4.15 3.22 2.95
CA ASP A 58 3.46 3.85 1.83
C ASP A 58 3.70 5.38 1.77
N LEU A 59 4.95 5.80 2.00
CA LEU A 59 5.31 7.23 2.03
C LEU A 59 5.33 7.79 0.61
N ARG A 60 4.47 8.77 0.33
CA ARG A 60 4.47 9.50 -0.94
C ARG A 60 5.58 10.53 -0.92
N VAL A 61 6.56 10.39 -1.82
CA VAL A 61 7.69 11.32 -1.89
C VAL A 61 7.28 12.53 -2.73
N PRO A 62 7.25 13.76 -2.18
CA PRO A 62 6.85 14.93 -2.94
C PRO A 62 7.90 15.29 -4.00
N GLU A 63 7.63 14.92 -5.25
CA GLU A 63 8.41 15.39 -6.40
C GLU A 63 8.00 16.83 -6.77
N GLN A 64 8.93 17.62 -7.30
CA GLN A 64 8.68 19.05 -7.61
C GLN A 64 7.54 19.23 -8.63
N THR A 65 7.37 18.25 -9.51
CA THR A 65 6.19 18.07 -10.33
C THR A 65 5.22 17.19 -9.54
N GLN A 66 4.18 17.78 -8.95
CA GLN A 66 3.17 17.15 -8.07
C GLN A 66 2.41 15.92 -8.63
N LEU A 67 2.87 15.34 -9.74
CA LEU A 67 2.29 14.20 -10.44
C LEU A 67 2.90 12.85 -10.03
N SER A 68 3.90 12.81 -9.14
CA SER A 68 4.50 11.52 -8.79
C SER A 68 3.53 10.67 -7.97
N LYS A 69 3.05 9.59 -8.60
CA LYS A 69 2.20 8.53 -8.01
C LYS A 69 3.03 7.51 -7.24
N ASP A 70 4.25 7.87 -6.89
CA ASP A 70 5.28 6.95 -6.46
C ASP A 70 5.41 7.02 -4.94
N ASP A 71 5.00 5.95 -4.27
CA ASP A 71 5.29 5.72 -2.86
C ASP A 71 6.54 4.85 -2.67
N ILE A 72 7.14 4.98 -1.49
CA ILE A 72 8.08 4.01 -0.95
C ILE A 72 7.30 3.10 0.01
N SER A 73 7.31 1.79 -0.27
CA SER A 73 6.51 0.82 0.49
C SER A 73 6.84 0.83 1.98
N VAL A 74 8.14 0.84 2.32
CA VAL A 74 8.60 0.94 3.70
C VAL A 74 9.84 1.84 3.80
N VAL A 75 9.83 2.76 4.75
CA VAL A 75 11.03 3.51 5.16
C VAL A 75 11.36 3.17 6.61
N LEU A 76 12.56 2.65 6.84
CA LEU A 76 13.09 2.39 8.17
C LEU A 76 14.12 3.46 8.53
N LEU A 77 13.93 4.08 9.68
CA LEU A 77 14.84 5.06 10.24
C LEU A 77 15.67 4.40 11.34
N THR A 78 16.98 4.33 11.15
CA THR A 78 17.91 3.73 12.13
C THR A 78 19.11 4.63 12.34
N GLY A 79 19.90 4.40 13.39
CA GLY A 79 21.17 5.11 13.60
C GLY A 79 22.12 5.00 12.40
N HIS A 80 22.06 3.89 11.64
CA HIS A 80 22.90 3.71 10.46
C HIS A 80 22.45 4.53 9.26
N GLY A 81 21.16 4.86 9.15
CA GLY A 81 20.64 5.67 8.06
C GLY A 81 19.16 5.44 7.77
N VAL A 82 18.76 5.80 6.56
CA VAL A 82 17.39 5.74 6.06
C VAL A 82 17.29 4.63 5.02
N PHE A 83 16.64 3.52 5.37
CA PHE A 83 16.44 2.40 4.45
C PHE A 83 15.15 2.62 3.68
N CYS A 84 15.26 2.76 2.36
CA CYS A 84 14.12 2.94 1.45
C CYS A 84 13.83 1.60 0.79
N ILE A 85 12.71 0.98 1.13
CA ILE A 85 12.41 -0.40 0.78
C ILE A 85 11.19 -0.45 -0.13
N ASP A 86 11.35 -1.07 -1.29
CA ASP A 86 10.25 -1.48 -2.17
C ASP A 86 9.92 -2.95 -1.91
N VAL A 87 8.66 -3.25 -1.59
CA VAL A 87 8.22 -4.61 -1.22
C VAL A 87 7.41 -5.19 -2.36
N LYS A 88 7.86 -6.32 -2.90
CA LYS A 88 7.21 -7.02 -4.02
C LYS A 88 6.68 -8.39 -3.60
N THR A 89 5.48 -8.69 -4.06
CA THR A 89 4.81 -9.99 -3.89
C THR A 89 4.80 -10.79 -5.19
N TRP A 90 5.78 -10.57 -6.07
CA TRP A 90 5.89 -11.26 -7.35
C TRP A 90 6.11 -12.76 -7.16
N ARG A 91 5.73 -13.55 -8.15
CA ARG A 91 5.93 -15.01 -8.20
C ARG A 91 6.49 -15.39 -9.57
N GLY A 92 6.96 -16.64 -9.70
CA GLY A 92 7.46 -17.17 -10.96
C GLY A 92 8.91 -16.78 -11.21
N LYS A 93 9.32 -16.70 -12.48
CA LYS A 93 10.70 -16.43 -12.85
C LYS A 93 10.91 -14.96 -13.20
N VAL A 94 11.98 -14.36 -12.68
CA VAL A 94 12.35 -12.97 -12.96
C VAL A 94 13.74 -12.93 -13.57
N SER A 95 13.81 -12.36 -14.76
CA SER A 95 15.05 -12.18 -15.51
C SER A 95 15.24 -10.74 -15.95
N VAL A 96 16.47 -10.37 -16.29
CA VAL A 96 16.78 -9.07 -16.88
C VAL A 96 16.86 -9.22 -18.39
N GLN A 97 16.04 -8.46 -19.11
CA GLN A 97 16.12 -8.35 -20.57
C GLN A 97 16.42 -6.91 -20.98
N SER A 98 17.63 -6.70 -21.49
CA SER A 98 18.16 -5.38 -21.86
C SER A 98 18.15 -4.40 -20.68
N ALA A 99 17.14 -3.52 -20.60
CA ALA A 99 17.01 -2.47 -19.58
C ALA A 99 15.78 -2.64 -18.66
N ASN A 100 14.93 -3.63 -18.95
CA ASN A 100 13.72 -3.92 -18.20
C ASN A 100 13.81 -5.31 -17.57
N TRP A 101 13.03 -5.51 -16.52
CA TRP A 101 12.88 -6.82 -15.92
C TRP A 101 11.69 -7.52 -16.58
N GLN A 102 11.79 -8.83 -16.68
CA GLN A 102 10.74 -9.67 -17.22
C GLN A 102 10.29 -10.62 -16.12
N ILE A 103 8.99 -10.63 -15.83
CA ILE A 103 8.37 -11.58 -14.91
C ILE A 103 7.63 -12.61 -15.76
N GLN A 104 7.90 -13.89 -15.53
CA GLN A 104 7.23 -15.01 -16.17
C GLN A 104 6.49 -15.78 -15.09
N VAL A 105 5.16 -15.70 -15.11
CA VAL A 105 4.28 -16.42 -14.19
C VAL A 105 3.63 -17.56 -14.97
N ARG A 106 3.78 -18.79 -14.45
CA ARG A 106 3.04 -19.94 -14.96
C ARG A 106 1.72 -20.03 -14.23
N GLU A 107 0.63 -19.93 -14.96
CA GLU A 107 -0.72 -20.12 -14.48
C GLU A 107 -1.19 -21.51 -14.95
N GLU A 108 -1.38 -22.42 -14.00
CA GLU A 108 -1.96 -23.73 -14.27
C GLU A 108 -3.48 -23.62 -14.19
N GLU A 109 -4.13 -23.62 -15.35
CA GLU A 109 -5.57 -23.82 -15.44
C GLU A 109 -5.86 -25.31 -15.65
N THR A 110 -7.07 -25.74 -15.29
CA THR A 110 -7.49 -27.15 -15.21
C THR A 110 -7.19 -27.99 -16.46
N ASN A 111 -6.98 -27.37 -17.63
CA ASN A 111 -6.69 -28.04 -18.89
C ASN A 111 -5.49 -27.46 -19.68
N PHE A 112 -4.89 -26.34 -19.25
CA PHE A 112 -3.81 -25.68 -19.99
C PHE A 112 -2.84 -24.97 -19.03
N THR A 113 -1.54 -25.02 -19.34
CA THR A 113 -0.54 -24.18 -18.68
C THR A 113 -0.34 -22.92 -19.51
N ASN A 114 -0.81 -21.78 -19.01
CA ASN A 114 -0.53 -20.49 -19.63
C ASN A 114 0.71 -19.86 -18.98
N THR A 115 1.56 -19.21 -19.79
CA THR A 115 2.70 -18.44 -19.26
C THR A 115 2.44 -16.98 -19.54
N ARG A 116 2.09 -16.24 -18.49
CA ARG A 116 1.97 -14.79 -18.55
C ARG A 116 3.35 -14.16 -18.43
N VAL A 117 3.67 -13.31 -19.38
CA VAL A 117 4.94 -12.58 -19.44
C VAL A 117 4.66 -11.11 -19.31
N GLU A 118 5.27 -10.48 -18.30
CA GLU A 118 5.16 -9.04 -18.07
C GLU A 118 6.55 -8.40 -18.16
N GLN A 119 6.62 -7.26 -18.85
CA GLN A 119 7.79 -6.39 -18.82
C GLN A 119 7.52 -5.24 -17.87
N ILE A 120 8.48 -5.01 -16.98
CA ILE A 120 8.39 -4.02 -15.93
C ILE A 120 9.67 -3.18 -15.87
N GLU A 121 9.55 -1.93 -15.42
CA GLU A 121 10.71 -1.11 -15.12
C GLU A 121 11.59 -1.79 -14.06
N ASP A 122 12.92 -1.60 -14.16
CA ASP A 122 13.87 -2.03 -13.14
C ASP A 122 13.49 -1.47 -11.74
N PRO A 123 13.04 -2.32 -10.79
CA PRO A 123 12.64 -1.89 -9.47
C PRO A 123 13.81 -1.30 -8.67
N LEU A 124 15.05 -1.71 -8.93
CA LEU A 124 16.24 -1.11 -8.31
C LEU A 124 16.45 0.33 -8.78
N ARG A 125 16.25 0.58 -10.07
CA ARG A 125 16.32 1.94 -10.62
C ARG A 125 15.22 2.80 -10.03
N ALA A 126 14.00 2.26 -9.94
CA ALA A 126 12.85 2.96 -9.35
C ALA A 126 13.10 3.33 -7.89
N ILE A 127 13.50 2.39 -7.02
CA ILE A 127 13.72 2.69 -5.60
C ILE A 127 14.92 3.62 -5.36
N LYS A 128 15.97 3.57 -6.20
CA LYS A 128 17.09 4.52 -6.16
C LYS A 128 16.62 5.96 -6.44
N ARG A 129 15.81 6.14 -7.48
CA ARG A 129 15.19 7.43 -7.82
C ARG A 129 14.27 7.95 -6.71
N LYS A 130 13.43 7.08 -6.14
CA LYS A 130 12.57 7.42 -5.00
C LYS A 130 13.38 7.84 -3.77
N SER A 131 14.46 7.12 -3.49
CA SER A 131 15.38 7.40 -2.37
C SER A 131 16.10 8.75 -2.54
N GLN A 132 16.58 9.06 -3.76
CA GLN A 132 17.17 10.37 -4.08
C GLN A 132 16.15 11.50 -3.92
N SER A 133 14.91 11.28 -4.37
CA SER A 133 13.82 12.24 -4.23
C SER A 133 13.49 12.50 -2.75
N LEU A 134 13.51 11.46 -1.91
CA LEU A 134 13.32 11.59 -0.47
C LEU A 134 14.47 12.39 0.17
N SER A 135 15.71 12.11 -0.20
CA SER A 135 16.88 12.87 0.26
C SER A 135 16.78 14.36 -0.12
N ALA A 136 16.41 14.64 -1.38
CA ALA A 136 16.18 16.01 -1.85
C ALA A 136 15.02 16.69 -1.11
N HIS A 137 13.95 15.95 -0.79
CA HIS A 137 12.85 16.47 0.02
C HIS A 137 13.30 16.82 1.44
N LEU A 138 14.02 15.93 2.12
CA LEU A 138 14.57 16.19 3.45
C LEU A 138 15.47 17.43 3.48
N LYS A 139 16.35 17.57 2.47
CA LYS A 139 17.20 18.76 2.29
C LYS A 139 16.38 20.04 2.12
N ARG A 140 15.32 20.03 1.30
CA ARG A 140 14.40 21.17 1.12
C ARG A 140 13.63 21.50 2.41
N SER A 141 13.32 20.49 3.20
CA SER A 141 12.66 20.62 4.51
C SER A 141 13.62 21.04 5.64
N GLY A 142 14.86 21.44 5.32
CA GLY A 142 15.84 21.94 6.29
C GLY A 142 16.60 20.85 7.05
N VAL A 143 16.45 19.57 6.67
CA VAL A 143 17.09 18.42 7.34
C VAL A 143 18.00 17.70 6.35
N PRO A 144 19.19 18.26 6.02
CA PRO A 144 20.10 17.62 5.08
C PRO A 144 20.69 16.34 5.69
N VAL A 145 20.49 15.22 4.99
CA VAL A 145 21.11 13.93 5.31
C VAL A 145 22.08 13.58 4.19
N ARG A 146 23.26 13.03 4.54
CA ARG A 146 24.25 12.62 3.54
C ARG A 146 23.68 11.49 2.69
N GLU A 147 23.81 11.59 1.37
CA GLU A 147 23.24 10.60 0.42
C GLU A 147 23.70 9.16 0.69
N LYS A 148 24.95 8.96 1.13
CA LYS A 148 25.49 7.65 1.50
C LYS A 148 24.76 6.96 2.66
N LEU A 149 23.93 7.67 3.40
CA LEU A 149 23.11 7.15 4.49
C LEU A 149 21.72 6.73 4.02
N PHE A 150 21.43 6.81 2.73
CA PHE A 150 20.22 6.27 2.14
C PHE A 150 20.51 4.90 1.53
N PHE A 151 19.76 3.90 1.97
CA PHE A 151 19.96 2.51 1.58
C PHE A 151 18.72 2.00 0.82
N PRO A 152 18.71 2.10 -0.52
CA PRO A 152 17.66 1.53 -1.35
C PRO A 152 17.69 0.00 -1.29
N ARG A 153 16.53 -0.64 -1.11
CA ARG A 153 16.37 -2.09 -1.10
C ARG A 153 15.11 -2.51 -1.84
N VAL A 154 15.15 -3.68 -2.46
CA VAL A 154 13.98 -4.36 -3.04
C VAL A 154 13.84 -5.71 -2.34
N LEU A 155 12.70 -5.91 -1.69
CA LEU A 155 12.38 -7.13 -0.95
C LEU A 155 11.33 -7.95 -1.71
N PHE A 156 11.58 -9.24 -1.86
CA PHE A 156 10.66 -10.18 -2.49
C PHE A 156 10.06 -11.12 -1.44
N LEU A 157 8.74 -11.01 -1.19
CA LEU A 157 8.08 -11.76 -0.11
C LEU A 157 7.72 -13.21 -0.49
N SER A 158 7.59 -13.52 -1.77
CA SER A 158 7.14 -14.84 -2.22
C SER A 158 8.26 -15.87 -2.24
N SER A 159 7.98 -17.07 -1.73
CA SER A 159 8.88 -18.22 -1.80
C SER A 159 9.06 -18.77 -3.22
N ASP A 160 8.05 -18.58 -4.08
CA ASP A 160 8.01 -19.18 -5.43
C ASP A 160 8.69 -18.31 -6.49
N LEU A 161 9.50 -17.35 -6.04
CA LEU A 161 10.20 -16.43 -6.92
C LEU A 161 11.58 -16.97 -7.25
N ASP A 162 11.80 -17.29 -8.51
CA ASP A 162 13.10 -17.62 -9.07
C ASP A 162 13.73 -16.38 -9.70
N LEU A 163 14.74 -15.81 -9.03
CA LEU A 163 15.49 -14.66 -9.53
C LEU A 163 16.71 -15.15 -10.32
N ASP A 164 16.98 -14.56 -11.48
CA ASP A 164 18.24 -14.79 -12.18
C ASP A 164 19.47 -14.50 -11.28
N GLN A 165 20.55 -15.27 -11.45
CA GLN A 165 21.76 -15.16 -10.61
C GLN A 165 22.37 -13.74 -10.59
N SER A 166 22.29 -13.01 -11.71
CA SER A 166 22.78 -11.63 -11.81
C SER A 166 22.01 -10.65 -10.92
N LEU A 167 20.77 -10.98 -10.54
CA LEU A 167 19.94 -10.25 -9.58
C LEU A 167 20.22 -10.74 -8.15
N GLN A 168 20.31 -12.05 -7.94
CA GLN A 168 20.59 -12.62 -6.60
C GLN A 168 21.89 -12.10 -5.97
N ASN A 169 22.89 -11.81 -6.79
CA ASN A 169 24.19 -11.30 -6.33
C ASN A 169 24.19 -9.80 -5.98
N ARG A 170 23.09 -9.07 -6.18
CA ARG A 170 23.02 -7.64 -5.89
C ARG A 170 22.68 -7.42 -4.42
N PRO A 171 23.50 -6.68 -3.65
CA PRO A 171 23.27 -6.47 -2.21
C PRO A 171 22.01 -5.64 -1.90
N GLU A 172 21.47 -4.91 -2.88
CA GLU A 172 20.21 -4.19 -2.73
C GLU A 172 18.97 -5.09 -2.82
N ILE A 173 19.11 -6.31 -3.32
CA ILE A 173 18.02 -7.28 -3.45
C ILE A 173 18.03 -8.22 -2.24
N VAL A 174 16.84 -8.40 -1.65
CA VAL A 174 16.63 -9.35 -0.56
C VAL A 174 15.54 -10.31 -1.00
N SER A 175 15.96 -11.54 -1.26
CA SER A 175 15.06 -12.66 -1.57
C SER A 175 14.39 -13.20 -0.31
N GLN A 176 13.30 -13.96 -0.48
CA GLN A 176 12.52 -14.50 0.64
C GLN A 176 13.37 -15.24 1.70
N PRO A 177 14.34 -16.11 1.34
CA PRO A 177 15.16 -16.81 2.33
C PRO A 177 16.03 -15.87 3.17
N GLN A 178 16.42 -14.71 2.61
CA GLN A 178 17.31 -13.74 3.25
C GLN A 178 16.56 -12.72 4.12
N ILE A 179 15.23 -12.64 4.01
CA ILE A 179 14.43 -11.62 4.72
C ILE A 179 14.65 -11.71 6.22
N GLN A 180 14.68 -12.90 6.80
CA GLN A 180 14.80 -13.05 8.25
C GLN A 180 16.14 -12.49 8.75
N ASP A 181 17.24 -12.84 8.10
CA ASP A 181 18.58 -12.36 8.45
C ASP A 181 18.69 -10.84 8.24
N PHE A 182 18.14 -10.34 7.13
CA PHE A 182 18.05 -8.90 6.87
C PHE A 182 17.30 -8.17 7.99
N LEU A 183 16.15 -8.68 8.44
CA LEU A 183 15.38 -8.08 9.54
C LEU A 183 16.15 -8.16 10.87
N CYS A 184 16.81 -9.27 11.16
CA CYS A 184 17.63 -9.43 12.37
C CYS A 184 18.81 -8.45 12.41
N SER A 185 19.41 -8.12 11.26
CA SER A 185 20.54 -7.18 11.19
C SER A 185 20.22 -5.80 11.77
N PHE A 186 18.96 -5.37 11.69
CA PHE A 186 18.52 -4.11 12.30
C PHE A 186 18.46 -4.17 13.82
N ARG A 187 18.13 -5.32 14.39
CA ARG A 187 18.07 -5.49 15.85
C ARG A 187 19.46 -5.38 16.46
N GLU A 188 20.44 -6.05 15.85
CA GLU A 188 21.85 -6.00 16.28
C GLU A 188 22.41 -4.59 16.17
N SER A 189 22.16 -3.93 15.03
CA SER A 189 22.54 -2.55 14.76
C SER A 189 21.87 -1.55 15.72
N TYR A 190 20.61 -1.78 16.10
CA TYR A 190 19.89 -0.92 17.02
C TYR A 190 20.40 -1.04 18.46
N MET A 191 20.74 -2.26 18.89
CA MET A 191 21.33 -2.51 20.21
C MET A 191 22.74 -1.93 20.35
N SER A 192 23.59 -2.08 19.31
CA SER A 192 24.94 -1.49 19.31
C SER A 192 24.90 0.03 19.28
N TRP A 193 23.97 0.63 18.53
CA TRP A 193 23.82 2.09 18.47
C TRP A 193 23.36 2.69 19.81
N ILE A 194 22.44 2.03 20.53
CA ILE A 194 22.04 2.50 21.87
C ILE A 194 23.23 2.49 22.83
N SER A 195 24.12 1.49 22.74
CA SER A 195 25.36 1.48 23.54
C SER A 195 26.37 2.54 23.08
N ASP A 196 26.41 2.86 21.78
CA ASP A 196 27.36 3.80 21.18
C ASP A 196 26.89 5.27 21.22
N ALA A 197 25.74 5.55 21.83
CA ALA A 197 25.09 6.87 21.93
C ALA A 197 25.95 7.98 22.57
N LEU A 198 27.10 7.63 23.14
CA LEU A 198 28.10 8.55 23.71
C LEU A 198 29.19 8.97 22.72
N THR A 199 29.18 8.42 21.50
CA THR A 199 30.17 8.72 20.46
C THR A 199 29.64 9.84 19.55
N PRO A 200 30.31 10.99 19.47
CA PRO A 200 29.79 12.12 18.72
C PRO A 200 29.79 11.85 17.20
N ALA A 201 28.70 12.21 16.53
CA ALA A 201 28.33 11.76 15.16
C ALA A 201 29.31 12.14 14.02
N TRP A 202 30.28 13.02 14.27
CA TRP A 202 31.34 13.38 13.32
C TRP A 202 32.37 12.26 13.13
N ILE A 203 32.50 11.35 14.11
CA ILE A 203 33.46 10.25 14.09
C ILE A 203 32.81 8.95 13.59
N SER A 204 31.57 8.67 13.98
CA SER A 204 30.93 7.37 13.72
C SER A 204 30.36 7.19 12.31
N GLY A 205 30.11 8.30 11.59
CA GLY A 205 29.46 8.24 10.28
C GLY A 205 27.98 7.89 10.32
N HIS A 206 27.38 7.78 11.52
CA HIS A 206 25.97 7.49 11.77
C HIS A 206 25.11 8.76 11.90
N LEU A 207 23.79 8.60 11.87
CA LEU A 207 22.85 9.67 12.19
C LEU A 207 22.87 9.94 13.71
N SER A 208 23.01 11.21 14.10
CA SER A 208 22.83 11.62 15.50
C SER A 208 21.36 11.47 15.93
N TYR A 209 21.11 11.38 17.24
CA TYR A 209 19.74 11.40 17.78
C TYR A 209 18.92 12.61 17.30
N SER A 210 19.51 13.80 17.33
CA SER A 210 18.85 15.02 16.84
C SER A 210 18.54 14.99 15.34
N ALA A 211 19.42 14.38 14.53
CA ALA A 211 19.17 14.19 13.11
C ALA A 211 18.04 13.17 12.89
N LEU A 212 18.01 12.07 13.64
CA LEU A 212 16.91 11.10 13.59
C LEU A 212 15.59 11.76 13.96
N ASP A 213 15.53 12.53 15.04
CA ASP A 213 14.30 13.23 15.45
C ASP A 213 13.84 14.23 14.38
N SER A 214 14.77 14.94 13.75
CA SER A 214 14.48 15.89 12.67
C SER A 214 13.95 15.17 11.42
N VAL A 215 14.58 14.08 11.01
CA VAL A 215 14.12 13.25 9.88
C VAL A 215 12.75 12.67 10.19
N ARG A 216 12.55 12.08 11.38
CA ARG A 216 11.28 11.53 11.84
C ARG A 216 10.17 12.57 11.81
N SER A 217 10.47 13.80 12.22
CA SER A 217 9.54 14.93 12.19
C SER A 217 9.10 15.28 10.76
N VAL A 218 10.00 15.22 9.78
CA VAL A 218 9.63 15.42 8.36
C VAL A 218 8.82 14.25 7.84
N LEU A 219 9.29 13.01 8.03
CA LEU A 219 8.63 11.80 7.54
C LEU A 219 7.21 11.63 8.10
N SER A 220 6.97 12.00 9.36
CA SER A 220 5.65 11.91 9.99
C SER A 220 4.62 12.88 9.44
N ARG A 221 5.06 13.93 8.73
CA ARG A 221 4.20 14.90 8.04
C ARG A 221 4.01 14.58 6.56
N MET A 222 4.70 13.57 6.03
CA MET A 222 4.54 13.16 4.64
C MET A 222 3.22 12.42 4.45
N GLY A 223 2.57 12.67 3.30
CA GLY A 223 1.32 12.01 2.94
C GLY A 223 1.52 10.52 2.65
N THR A 224 0.47 9.74 2.88
CA THR A 224 0.37 8.33 2.48
C THR A 224 -0.83 8.15 1.55
N TRP A 225 -1.18 6.91 1.21
CA TRP A 225 -2.42 6.60 0.48
C TRP A 225 -3.64 6.54 1.41
N ASP A 226 -4.81 6.84 0.87
CA ASP A 226 -6.08 6.41 1.44
C ASP A 226 -6.27 4.91 1.20
N VAL A 227 -6.95 4.24 2.12
CA VAL A 227 -7.21 2.80 2.04
C VAL A 227 -8.72 2.57 2.05
N LEU A 228 -9.24 2.09 0.93
CA LEU A 228 -10.64 1.67 0.79
C LEU A 228 -10.71 0.16 0.98
N LYS A 229 -11.50 -0.29 1.95
CA LYS A 229 -11.80 -1.69 2.20
C LYS A 229 -13.19 -2.02 1.69
N LEU A 230 -13.30 -3.04 0.86
CA LEU A 230 -14.56 -3.59 0.37
C LEU A 230 -15.15 -4.58 1.38
N GLN A 231 -16.45 -4.82 1.29
CA GLN A 231 -17.15 -5.81 2.11
C GLN A 231 -16.70 -7.25 1.82
N SER A 232 -16.17 -7.50 0.61
CA SER A 232 -15.49 -8.76 0.26
C SER A 232 -14.22 -9.01 1.07
N GLY A 233 -13.67 -7.98 1.73
CA GLY A 233 -12.40 -8.03 2.45
C GLY A 233 -11.22 -7.48 1.65
N GLU A 234 -11.37 -7.30 0.34
CA GLU A 234 -10.37 -6.68 -0.54
C GLU A 234 -10.07 -5.23 -0.12
N GLN A 235 -8.83 -4.80 -0.36
CA GLN A 235 -8.37 -3.44 -0.04
C GLN A 235 -7.75 -2.79 -1.26
N LEU A 236 -8.21 -1.58 -1.56
CA LEU A 236 -7.67 -0.70 -2.60
C LEU A 236 -6.91 0.44 -1.93
N ARG A 237 -5.72 0.74 -2.44
CA ARG A 237 -4.92 1.91 -2.06
C ARG A 237 -5.05 2.98 -3.12
N GLY A 238 -5.14 4.24 -2.73
CA GLY A 238 -5.33 5.34 -3.68
C GLY A 238 -5.77 6.63 -3.02
N ASP A 239 -6.43 7.50 -3.77
CA ASP A 239 -6.92 8.80 -3.30
C ASP A 239 -8.46 8.83 -3.35
N TYR A 240 -9.09 9.06 -2.19
CA TYR A 240 -10.52 9.37 -2.14
C TYR A 240 -10.76 10.74 -2.77
N GLN A 241 -11.61 10.78 -3.79
CA GLN A 241 -11.96 12.01 -4.50
C GLN A 241 -13.24 12.61 -3.93
N ASN A 242 -14.33 11.85 -3.95
CA ASN A 242 -15.62 12.29 -3.41
C ASN A 242 -16.59 11.12 -3.18
N CYS A 243 -17.68 11.42 -2.48
CA CYS A 243 -18.86 10.59 -2.41
C CYS A 243 -20.05 11.55 -2.40
N PRO A 244 -21.01 11.42 -3.33
CA PRO A 244 -22.19 12.27 -3.35
C PRO A 244 -22.90 12.27 -1.99
N PHE A 245 -23.51 13.40 -1.63
CA PHE A 245 -24.23 13.60 -0.36
C PHE A 245 -23.36 13.60 0.91
N ILE A 246 -22.03 13.48 0.79
CA ILE A 246 -21.10 13.55 1.92
C ILE A 246 -20.20 14.76 1.76
N SER A 247 -20.26 15.67 2.74
CA SER A 247 -19.27 16.74 2.90
C SER A 247 -18.19 16.26 3.87
N LEU A 248 -16.98 16.03 3.37
CA LEU A 248 -15.88 15.48 4.15
C LEU A 248 -14.86 16.56 4.52
N ASP A 249 -14.64 16.76 5.82
CA ASP A 249 -13.43 17.44 6.31
C ASP A 249 -12.35 16.39 6.62
N ARG A 250 -11.34 16.29 5.74
CA ARG A 250 -10.23 15.33 5.85
C ARG A 250 -9.32 15.60 7.05
N THR A 251 -9.22 16.86 7.49
CA THR A 251 -8.37 17.25 8.62
C THR A 251 -8.95 16.72 9.93
N GLN A 252 -10.29 16.65 10.02
CA GLN A 252 -11.01 16.16 11.19
C GLN A 252 -11.42 14.70 11.11
N THR A 253 -11.52 14.11 9.91
CA THR A 253 -12.04 12.75 9.72
C THR A 253 -10.93 11.77 9.37
N GLN A 254 -10.82 10.68 10.12
CA GLN A 254 -9.84 9.61 9.87
C GLN A 254 -10.45 8.41 9.15
N THR A 255 -11.70 8.07 9.44
CA THR A 255 -12.33 6.87 8.88
C THR A 255 -13.77 7.15 8.51
N MET A 256 -14.19 6.68 7.35
CA MET A 256 -15.58 6.57 6.94
C MET A 256 -15.97 5.09 6.98
N GLU A 257 -17.03 4.71 7.69
CA GLU A 257 -17.57 3.35 7.67
C GLU A 257 -18.94 3.34 7.00
N PHE A 258 -19.12 2.39 6.09
CA PHE A 258 -20.32 2.24 5.28
C PHE A 258 -21.08 1.00 5.78
N SER A 259 -22.34 1.20 6.14
CA SER A 259 -23.23 0.13 6.59
C SER A 259 -24.56 0.23 5.86
N GLY A 260 -24.88 -0.78 5.06
CA GLY A 260 -26.22 -0.96 4.50
C GLY A 260 -27.14 -1.66 5.49
N ASN A 261 -28.44 -1.35 5.45
CA ASN A 261 -29.44 -2.18 6.13
C ASN A 261 -29.52 -3.53 5.41
N LYS A 262 -29.14 -4.61 6.10
CA LYS A 262 -29.17 -5.98 5.58
C LYS A 262 -30.52 -6.67 5.78
N ALA A 263 -31.60 -5.91 6.02
CA ALA A 263 -32.94 -6.46 6.16
C ALA A 263 -33.49 -6.79 4.75
N LEU A 264 -32.91 -7.82 4.12
CA LEU A 264 -33.18 -8.27 2.75
C LEU A 264 -34.67 -8.58 2.48
N SER A 265 -35.48 -8.81 3.52
CA SER A 265 -36.93 -9.03 3.38
C SER A 265 -37.77 -7.76 3.39
N ALA A 266 -37.40 -6.73 4.16
CA ALA A 266 -38.19 -5.51 4.25
C ALA A 266 -37.83 -4.52 3.14
N ASP A 267 -36.55 -4.29 2.88
CA ASP A 267 -36.10 -3.27 1.91
C ASP A 267 -36.45 -3.65 0.46
N SER A 268 -36.49 -4.94 0.13
CA SER A 268 -36.95 -5.43 -1.18
C SER A 268 -38.44 -5.17 -1.41
N LEU A 269 -39.27 -5.26 -0.35
CA LEU A 269 -40.70 -4.96 -0.42
C LEU A 269 -40.96 -3.45 -0.48
N TRP A 270 -40.19 -2.66 0.26
CA TRP A 270 -40.28 -1.19 0.21
C TRP A 270 -39.74 -0.61 -1.11
N ALA A 271 -38.76 -1.26 -1.73
CA ALA A 271 -38.26 -0.87 -3.05
C ALA A 271 -39.34 -1.01 -4.14
N LEU A 272 -40.22 -2.02 -4.05
CA LEU A 272 -41.39 -2.16 -4.93
C LEU A 272 -42.42 -1.03 -4.73
N LEU A 273 -42.40 -0.37 -3.57
CA LEU A 273 -43.23 0.80 -3.24
C LEU A 273 -42.51 2.14 -3.53
N GLY A 274 -41.34 2.10 -4.18
CA GLY A 274 -40.58 3.28 -4.59
C GLY A 274 -39.57 3.80 -3.55
N HIS A 275 -39.36 3.11 -2.42
CA HIS A 275 -38.30 3.50 -1.47
C HIS A 275 -36.92 3.14 -2.01
N THR A 276 -36.01 4.11 -2.04
CA THR A 276 -34.61 3.86 -2.43
C THR A 276 -33.83 3.34 -1.23
N PRO A 277 -33.19 2.15 -1.30
CA PRO A 277 -32.40 1.62 -0.20
C PRO A 277 -31.27 2.59 0.16
N GLN A 278 -30.96 2.70 1.46
CA GLN A 278 -29.98 3.65 1.97
C GLN A 278 -28.76 2.96 2.59
N VAL A 279 -27.61 3.61 2.48
CA VAL A 279 -26.37 3.27 3.16
C VAL A 279 -26.10 4.36 4.19
N THR A 280 -25.92 3.94 5.44
CA THR A 280 -25.47 4.85 6.51
C THR A 280 -23.96 4.94 6.46
N VAL A 281 -23.43 6.15 6.42
CA VAL A 281 -21.99 6.44 6.46
C VAL A 281 -21.65 7.15 7.76
N LYS A 282 -20.83 6.50 8.59
CA LYS A 282 -20.32 7.05 9.84
C LYS A 282 -18.92 7.59 9.63
N MET A 283 -18.71 8.86 9.95
CA MET A 283 -17.42 9.54 9.86
C MET A 283 -16.83 9.67 11.25
N TYR A 284 -15.65 9.08 11.47
CA TYR A 284 -14.97 9.09 12.76
C TYR A 284 -13.84 10.11 12.80
N LYS A 285 -13.75 10.79 13.94
CA LYS A 285 -12.78 11.84 14.19
C LYS A 285 -11.34 11.29 14.16
N ARG A 286 -10.44 12.10 13.62
CA ARG A 286 -9.00 11.88 13.62
C ARG A 286 -8.41 12.17 15.00
N GLY A 287 -7.57 11.27 15.50
CA GLY A 287 -6.89 11.44 16.80
C GLY A 287 -7.30 10.41 17.84
N THR A 288 -7.09 10.76 19.12
CA THR A 288 -7.15 9.83 20.26
C THR A 288 -8.47 9.08 20.33
N ARG A 289 -8.36 7.74 20.32
CA ARG A 289 -9.42 6.84 20.79
C ARG A 289 -9.60 7.14 22.27
N GLY A 290 -10.75 7.71 22.64
CA GLY A 290 -11.13 7.80 24.04
C GLY A 290 -11.34 6.40 24.63
N TRP A 291 -11.57 6.31 25.94
CA TRP A 291 -11.92 5.05 26.60
C TRP A 291 -13.12 4.34 25.94
N LEU A 292 -14.05 5.12 25.35
CA LEU A 292 -15.23 4.63 24.63
C LEU A 292 -14.98 4.26 23.15
N GLY A 293 -13.73 4.23 22.69
CA GLY A 293 -13.37 3.86 21.32
C GLY A 293 -13.36 5.04 20.35
N LYS A 294 -13.79 4.81 19.10
CA LYS A 294 -13.74 5.81 18.02
C LYS A 294 -14.79 6.90 18.26
N THR A 295 -14.37 8.15 18.29
CA THR A 295 -15.28 9.29 18.39
C THR A 295 -15.97 9.54 17.05
N LEU A 296 -17.30 9.53 17.02
CA LEU A 296 -18.08 9.86 15.84
C LEU A 296 -18.05 11.38 15.61
N ASN A 297 -17.72 11.80 14.38
CA ASN A 297 -17.73 13.19 13.95
C ASN A 297 -19.07 13.56 13.30
N ALA A 298 -19.52 12.73 12.36
CA ALA A 298 -20.77 12.94 11.63
C ALA A 298 -21.35 11.61 11.13
N THR A 299 -22.64 11.61 10.79
CA THR A 299 -23.32 10.50 10.13
C THR A 299 -24.15 11.04 8.98
N ALA A 300 -24.14 10.37 7.84
CA ALA A 300 -24.98 10.69 6.69
C ALA A 300 -25.67 9.44 6.18
N SER A 301 -26.90 9.58 5.68
CA SER A 301 -27.60 8.50 4.96
C SER A 301 -27.62 8.85 3.49
N ILE A 302 -27.06 7.97 2.65
CA ILE A 302 -26.95 8.17 1.21
C ILE A 302 -27.72 7.07 0.47
N PRO A 303 -28.23 7.34 -0.76
CA PRO A 303 -28.79 6.29 -1.59
C PRO A 303 -27.78 5.17 -1.85
N SER A 304 -28.19 3.91 -1.80
CA SER A 304 -27.32 2.75 -2.04
C SER A 304 -26.77 2.68 -3.47
N SER A 305 -27.42 3.36 -4.41
CA SER A 305 -26.97 3.57 -5.79
C SER A 305 -25.84 4.60 -5.92
N SER A 306 -25.50 5.30 -4.84
CA SER A 306 -24.38 6.25 -4.84
C SER A 306 -23.06 5.51 -5.01
N CYS A 307 -22.10 6.16 -5.66
CA CYS A 307 -20.74 5.63 -5.79
C CYS A 307 -19.74 6.53 -5.04
N VAL A 308 -18.77 5.89 -4.40
CA VAL A 308 -17.53 6.52 -3.98
C VAL A 308 -16.65 6.67 -5.21
N VAL A 309 -16.15 7.88 -5.47
CA VAL A 309 -15.15 8.16 -6.50
C VAL A 309 -13.77 8.04 -5.86
N PHE A 310 -12.99 7.08 -6.33
CA PHE A 310 -11.70 6.72 -5.78
C PHE A 310 -10.69 6.51 -6.91
N ARG A 311 -9.52 7.15 -6.83
CA ARG A 311 -8.43 6.95 -7.79
C ARG A 311 -7.48 5.91 -7.24
N VAL A 312 -7.45 4.72 -7.82
CA VAL A 312 -6.56 3.64 -7.38
C VAL A 312 -5.10 4.04 -7.67
N SER A 313 -4.20 3.68 -6.77
CA SER A 313 -2.76 3.93 -6.92
C SER A 313 -2.24 3.29 -8.20
N GLY A 314 -1.57 4.08 -9.04
CA GLY A 314 -1.08 3.66 -10.36
C GLY A 314 -2.03 3.98 -11.52
N ASP A 315 -3.31 4.21 -11.25
CA ASP A 315 -4.29 4.50 -12.30
C ASP A 315 -4.31 5.98 -12.68
N GLU A 316 -4.61 6.28 -13.94
CA GLU A 316 -4.82 7.64 -14.44
C GLU A 316 -6.25 8.14 -14.23
N THR A 317 -7.20 7.22 -14.09
CA THR A 317 -8.64 7.52 -14.09
C THR A 317 -9.31 7.18 -12.78
N ASP A 318 -10.36 7.94 -12.44
CA ASP A 318 -11.16 7.68 -11.25
C ASP A 318 -12.06 6.47 -11.44
N SER A 319 -12.08 5.59 -10.45
CA SER A 319 -13.01 4.47 -10.35
C SER A 319 -14.26 4.88 -9.58
N LYS A 320 -15.42 4.42 -10.04
CA LYS A 320 -16.71 4.58 -9.35
C LYS A 320 -17.05 3.28 -8.63
N ILE A 321 -16.88 3.28 -7.31
CA ILE A 321 -17.10 2.10 -6.47
C ILE A 321 -18.47 2.23 -5.79
N PRO A 322 -19.41 1.28 -5.95
CA PRO A 322 -20.71 1.35 -5.31
C PRO A 322 -20.61 1.46 -3.77
N ALA A 323 -21.32 2.41 -3.17
CA ALA A 323 -21.21 2.67 -1.74
C ALA A 323 -21.66 1.48 -0.87
N ASN A 324 -22.54 0.63 -1.39
CA ASN A 324 -23.01 -0.58 -0.72
C ASN A 324 -21.99 -1.73 -0.71
N THR A 325 -20.95 -1.69 -1.55
CA THR A 325 -19.84 -2.67 -1.53
C THR A 325 -18.66 -2.20 -0.69
N VAL A 326 -18.60 -0.90 -0.37
CA VAL A 326 -17.60 -0.35 0.53
C VAL A 326 -17.92 -0.77 1.97
N HIS A 327 -16.89 -1.17 2.70
CA HIS A 327 -16.95 -1.40 4.15
C HIS A 327 -16.43 -0.18 4.89
N SER A 328 -15.24 0.30 4.53
CA SER A 328 -14.66 1.50 5.14
C SER A 328 -13.62 2.17 4.25
N ILE A 329 -13.35 3.45 4.53
CA ILE A 329 -12.26 4.21 3.92
C ILE A 329 -11.46 4.83 5.06
N THR A 330 -10.15 4.57 5.10
CA THR A 330 -9.21 5.23 6.02
C THR A 330 -8.48 6.32 5.27
N LEU A 331 -8.56 7.55 5.77
CA LEU A 331 -8.07 8.75 5.11
C LEU A 331 -6.69 9.14 5.63
N SER A 332 -5.73 9.25 4.72
CA SER A 332 -4.45 9.93 4.92
C SER A 332 -4.65 11.45 5.03
N ILE A 333 -3.66 12.15 5.61
CA ILE A 333 -3.66 13.62 5.70
C ILE A 333 -3.06 14.21 4.44
#